data_AF-A0A7X8VCP8-F1
#
_entry.id   AF-A0A7X8VCP8-F1
#
_cell.length_a   1.000
_cell.length_b   1.000
_cell.length_c   1.000
_cell.angle_alpha   90.00
_cell.angle_beta   90.00
_cell.angle_gamma   90.00
#
_symmetry.space_group_name_H-M   'P 1'
#
loop_
_entity.id
_entity.type
_entity.pdbx_description
1 polymer ?
#
loop_
_entity_poly.entity_id
_entity_poly.type
_entity_poly.pdbx_seq_one_letter_code
_entity_poly.pdbx_strand_id
1 'polypeptide(L)'
;MKQRMREVPYFSETNIDYDYFNHEELNLYEKLQELRNTLFKRKKDDCHLLNRDNVTGLWIFTDLSDDNNPQLIMRSTLERGSYERLLLIGEIFNIFNHDVVYDYYLDIINEEEKVAVEEVIGGRVRTIYDKERDG
;
A
#
# COMPACT_ATOMS: atom_id res chain seq x y z
N MET A 1 -15.47 -29.36 -4.88
CA MET A 1 -15.97 -27.99 -4.74
C MET A 1 -15.03 -27.09 -5.52
N LYS A 2 -15.47 -26.52 -6.64
CA LYS A 2 -14.64 -25.61 -7.43
C LYS A 2 -14.46 -24.34 -6.61
N GLN A 3 -13.25 -24.14 -6.09
CA GLN A 3 -12.81 -22.90 -5.47
C GLN A 3 -13.08 -21.80 -6.50
N ARG A 4 -14.15 -21.04 -6.31
CA ARG A 4 -14.35 -19.81 -7.07
C ARG A 4 -13.07 -19.03 -6.83
N MET A 5 -12.33 -18.72 -7.89
CA MET A 5 -11.43 -17.57 -7.89
C MET A 5 -12.26 -16.43 -7.30
N ARG A 6 -12.11 -16.17 -6.00
CA ARG A 6 -12.66 -14.98 -5.38
C ARG A 6 -12.01 -13.88 -6.17
N GLU A 7 -12.83 -13.14 -6.92
CA GLU A 7 -12.39 -11.99 -7.68
C GLU A 7 -11.47 -11.20 -6.76
N VAL A 8 -10.23 -11.05 -7.22
CA VAL A 8 -9.17 -10.34 -6.54
C VAL A 8 -9.79 -9.06 -5.94
N PRO A 9 -9.60 -8.76 -4.63
CA PRO A 9 -10.21 -7.57 -4.04
C PRO A 9 -9.77 -6.36 -4.86
N TYR A 10 -10.69 -5.83 -5.64
CA TYR A 10 -10.46 -4.66 -6.46
C TYR A 10 -10.64 -3.48 -5.53
N PHE A 11 -9.57 -2.77 -5.18
CA PHE A 11 -9.62 -1.60 -4.30
C PHE A 11 -10.34 -0.47 -5.03
N SER A 12 -11.67 -0.43 -4.95
CA SER A 12 -12.54 0.11 -6.01
C SER A 12 -12.61 1.63 -6.12
N GLU A 13 -12.04 2.41 -5.19
CA GLU A 13 -12.10 3.87 -5.26
C GLU A 13 -10.71 4.46 -5.46
N THR A 14 -10.48 4.88 -6.70
CA THR A 14 -9.39 5.79 -7.08
C THR A 14 -9.55 7.13 -6.36
N ASN A 15 -8.40 7.62 -5.93
CA ASN A 15 -8.13 8.90 -5.32
C ASN A 15 -8.50 8.94 -3.84
N ILE A 16 -7.44 8.86 -3.03
CA ILE A 16 -7.34 9.75 -1.89
C ILE A 16 -7.74 11.15 -2.43
N ASP A 17 -8.94 11.60 -2.10
CA ASP A 17 -9.42 12.94 -2.46
C ASP A 17 -9.19 13.86 -1.27
N TYR A 18 -8.88 15.12 -1.53
CA TYR A 18 -8.62 16.11 -0.49
C TYR A 18 -9.80 16.22 0.47
N ASP A 19 -11.01 16.04 -0.06
CA ASP A 19 -12.29 16.10 0.68
C ASP A 19 -12.50 14.92 1.66
N TYR A 20 -11.71 13.85 1.57
CA TYR A 20 -11.77 12.74 2.53
C TYR A 20 -11.07 13.09 3.85
N PHE A 21 -10.14 14.04 3.81
CA PHE A 21 -9.36 14.44 4.97
C PHE A 21 -9.89 15.72 5.57
N ASN A 22 -10.14 15.71 6.88
CA ASN A 22 -10.41 16.95 7.60
C ASN A 22 -9.13 17.83 7.62
N HIS A 23 -9.26 19.13 7.94
CA HIS A 23 -8.11 20.05 8.00
C HIS A 23 -6.94 19.57 8.90
N GLU A 24 -7.19 18.69 9.87
CA GLU A 24 -6.16 18.07 10.73
C GLU A 24 -5.40 16.90 10.05
N GLU A 25 -5.97 16.30 9.00
CA GLU A 25 -5.45 15.14 8.27
C GLU A 25 -4.75 15.53 6.94
N LEU A 26 -4.63 16.82 6.65
CA LEU A 26 -3.95 17.35 5.46
C LEU A 26 -2.50 16.87 5.31
N ASN A 27 -1.81 16.63 6.42
CA ASN A 27 -0.46 16.08 6.46
C ASN A 27 -0.40 14.63 5.93
N LEU A 28 -1.45 13.85 6.14
CA LEU A 28 -1.53 12.47 5.66
C LEU A 28 -1.67 12.44 4.14
N TYR A 29 -2.55 13.27 3.57
CA TYR A 29 -2.69 13.43 2.13
C TYR A 29 -1.37 13.77 1.44
N GLU A 30 -0.68 14.80 1.94
CA GLU A 30 0.56 15.29 1.34
C GLU A 30 1.65 14.22 1.33
N LYS A 31 1.81 13.47 2.43
CA LYS A 31 2.78 12.37 2.51
C LYS A 31 2.44 11.21 1.59
N LEU A 32 1.16 10.87 1.45
CA LEU A 32 0.72 9.83 0.51
C LEU A 32 0.97 10.24 -0.94
N GLN A 33 0.77 11.51 -1.27
CA GLN A 33 1.14 12.08 -2.58
C GLN A 33 2.64 12.10 -2.79
N GLU A 34 3.45 12.42 -1.78
CA GLU A 34 4.91 12.34 -1.85
C GLU A 34 5.39 10.92 -2.12
N LEU A 35 4.81 9.93 -1.42
CA LEU A 35 5.10 8.52 -1.60
C LEU A 35 4.77 8.05 -3.02
N ARG A 36 3.58 8.40 -3.52
CA ARG A 36 3.18 8.16 -4.92
C ARG A 36 4.15 8.82 -5.89
N ASN A 37 4.41 10.12 -5.75
CA ASN A 37 5.30 10.85 -6.66
C ASN A 37 6.72 10.29 -6.68
N THR A 38 7.22 9.81 -5.54
CA THR A 38 8.53 9.19 -5.43
C THR A 38 8.62 7.90 -6.24
N LEU A 39 7.59 7.04 -6.15
CA LEU A 39 7.48 5.82 -6.98
C LEU A 39 7.58 6.13 -8.47
N PHE A 40 6.93 7.20 -8.94
CA PHE A 40 6.93 7.57 -10.36
C PHE A 40 8.25 8.21 -10.83
N LYS A 41 8.94 8.97 -9.97
CA LYS A 41 10.17 9.68 -10.32
C LYS A 41 11.39 8.76 -10.38
N ARG A 42 11.49 7.78 -9.48
CA ARG A 42 12.65 6.90 -9.36
C ARG A 42 12.67 5.84 -10.47
N LYS A 43 13.81 5.73 -11.15
CA LYS A 43 14.05 4.70 -12.19
C LYS A 43 14.90 3.57 -11.61
N LYS A 44 14.89 2.41 -12.26
CA LYS A 44 15.65 1.21 -11.86
C LYS A 44 17.16 1.40 -11.71
N ASP A 45 17.72 2.41 -12.39
CA ASP A 45 19.16 2.70 -12.35
C ASP A 45 19.56 3.54 -11.13
N ASP A 46 18.59 4.06 -10.37
CA ASP A 46 18.82 4.67 -9.07
C ASP A 46 19.07 3.56 -8.03
N CYS A 47 19.95 3.80 -7.06
CA CYS A 47 20.18 2.89 -5.92
C CYS A 47 18.96 2.73 -4.99
N HIS A 48 17.81 3.27 -5.40
CA HIS A 48 16.58 3.32 -4.64
C HIS A 48 15.65 2.15 -4.99
N LEU A 49 15.16 1.48 -3.95
CA LEU A 49 14.28 0.34 -4.12
C LEU A 49 12.81 0.74 -4.25
N LEU A 50 12.41 1.92 -3.77
CA LEU A 50 11.06 2.46 -3.97
C LEU A 50 10.90 2.98 -5.41
N ASN A 51 10.47 2.10 -6.31
CA ASN A 51 10.20 2.40 -7.71
C ASN A 51 9.11 1.46 -8.28
N ARG A 52 8.62 1.73 -9.50
CA ARG A 52 7.53 0.98 -10.15
C ARG A 52 7.89 -0.43 -10.63
N ASP A 53 9.17 -0.80 -10.63
CA ASP A 53 9.60 -2.16 -10.97
C ASP A 53 9.57 -3.06 -9.72
N ASN A 54 9.89 -2.49 -8.56
CA ASN A 54 9.91 -3.20 -7.29
C ASN A 54 8.54 -3.17 -6.59
N VAL A 55 7.79 -2.08 -6.67
CA VAL A 55 6.43 -1.96 -6.11
C VAL A 55 5.44 -1.93 -7.27
N THR A 56 4.49 -2.87 -7.27
CA THR A 56 3.44 -2.99 -8.31
C THR A 56 2.05 -2.66 -7.79
N GLY A 57 1.92 -2.44 -6.48
CA GLY A 57 0.70 -1.92 -5.86
C GLY A 57 0.97 -1.47 -4.43
N LEU A 58 0.34 -0.37 -4.03
CA LEU A 58 0.45 0.22 -2.71
C LEU A 58 -0.90 0.82 -2.30
N TRP A 59 -1.38 0.43 -1.13
CA TRP A 59 -2.68 0.83 -0.59
C TRP A 59 -2.56 1.15 0.90
N ILE A 60 -3.50 1.94 1.42
CA ILE A 60 -3.57 2.36 2.82
C ILE A 60 -4.91 1.98 3.44
N PHE A 61 -4.89 1.52 4.69
CA PHE A 61 -6.11 1.36 5.50
C PHE A 61 -6.61 2.73 5.96
N THR A 62 -7.90 3.00 5.74
CA THR A 62 -8.52 4.29 6.07
C THR A 62 -9.04 4.37 7.49
N ASP A 63 -9.26 3.23 8.12
CA ASP A 63 -9.52 3.18 9.56
C ASP A 63 -8.16 3.21 10.24
N LEU A 64 -7.69 4.42 10.55
CA LEU A 64 -6.49 4.64 11.35
C LEU A 64 -6.77 3.93 12.68
N SER A 65 -6.06 2.83 12.96
CA SER A 65 -6.23 2.07 14.19
C SER A 65 -6.07 2.96 15.43
N ASP A 66 -6.51 2.47 16.59
CA ASP A 66 -6.52 3.18 17.89
C ASP A 66 -5.21 3.92 18.28
N ASP A 67 -4.08 3.61 17.62
CA ASP A 67 -2.76 4.20 17.85
C ASP A 67 -2.35 5.33 16.86
N ASN A 68 -3.27 5.82 16.00
CA ASN A 68 -3.01 6.90 15.01
C ASN A 68 -1.90 6.61 13.98
N ASN A 69 -1.41 5.37 13.88
CA ASN A 69 -0.38 5.01 12.90
C ASN A 69 -1.00 4.29 11.70
N PRO A 70 -0.83 4.82 10.49
CA PRO A 70 -1.40 4.22 9.29
C PRO A 70 -0.72 2.89 8.96
N GLN A 71 -1.51 1.97 8.38
CA GLN A 71 -1.04 0.67 7.91
C GLN A 71 -1.15 0.60 6.39
N LEU A 72 -0.23 -0.12 5.76
CA LEU A 72 -0.13 -0.23 4.31
C LEU A 72 -0.30 -1.67 3.84
N ILE A 73 -0.80 -1.84 2.62
CA ILE A 73 -0.70 -3.09 1.87
C ILE A 73 0.26 -2.84 0.71
N MET A 74 1.24 -3.71 0.53
CA MET A 74 2.22 -3.59 -0.55
C MET A 74 2.29 -4.87 -1.39
N ARG A 75 2.12 -4.71 -2.70
CA ARG A 75 2.42 -5.73 -3.71
C ARG A 75 3.75 -5.42 -4.36
N SER A 76 4.65 -6.39 -4.41
CA SER A 76 6.03 -6.20 -4.86
C SER A 76 6.57 -7.41 -5.60
N THR A 77 7.59 -7.14 -6.41
CA THR A 77 8.41 -8.16 -7.08
C THR A 77 9.58 -8.66 -6.22
N LEU A 78 9.87 -7.98 -5.11
CA LEU A 78 10.89 -8.39 -4.15
C LEU A 78 10.32 -9.44 -3.19
N GLU A 79 11.12 -10.46 -2.88
CA GLU A 79 10.73 -11.55 -2.01
C GLU A 79 10.51 -11.09 -0.56
N ARG A 80 9.46 -11.59 0.10
CA ARG A 80 9.23 -11.30 1.53
C ARG A 80 10.39 -11.81 2.37
N GLY A 81 10.86 -10.98 3.30
CA GLY A 81 11.99 -11.31 4.18
C GLY A 81 13.36 -11.13 3.55
N SER A 82 13.45 -10.76 2.26
CA SER A 82 14.72 -10.39 1.63
C SER A 82 15.27 -9.10 2.22
N TYR A 83 16.60 -8.92 2.14
CA TYR A 83 17.25 -7.70 2.62
C TYR A 83 16.80 -6.47 1.81
N GLU A 84 16.63 -6.62 0.50
CA GLU A 84 16.09 -5.59 -0.39
C GLU A 84 14.66 -5.20 0.01
N ARG A 85 13.82 -6.17 0.40
CA ARG A 85 12.47 -5.89 0.89
C ARG A 85 12.50 -5.04 2.15
N LEU A 86 13.42 -5.32 3.08
CA LEU A 86 13.59 -4.53 4.30
C LEU A 86 14.05 -3.10 3.98
N LEU A 87 15.01 -2.93 3.07
CA LEU A 87 15.47 -1.62 2.62
C LEU A 87 14.36 -0.82 1.93
N LEU A 88 13.56 -1.48 1.08
CA LEU A 88 12.38 -0.87 0.45
C LEU A 88 11.38 -0.36 1.50
N ILE A 89 11.06 -1.17 2.52
CA ILE A 89 10.16 -0.74 3.60
C ILE A 89 10.74 0.46 4.36
N GLY A 90 12.06 0.48 4.60
CA GLY A 90 12.75 1.62 5.20
C GLY A 90 12.64 2.90 4.36
N GLU A 91 12.74 2.81 3.03
CA GLU A 91 12.51 3.98 2.16
C GLU A 91 11.08 4.50 2.24
N ILE A 92 10.08 3.61 2.31
CA ILE A 92 8.68 4.00 2.51
C ILE A 92 8.53 4.71 3.86
N PHE A 93 9.10 4.15 4.93
CA PHE A 93 9.01 4.69 6.29
C PHE A 93 9.57 6.11 6.39
N ASN A 94 10.67 6.39 5.69
CA ASN A 94 11.30 7.71 5.67
C ASN A 94 10.41 8.81 5.06
N ILE A 95 9.48 8.44 4.17
CA ILE A 95 8.53 9.37 3.54
C ILE A 95 7.22 9.38 4.33
N PHE A 96 6.79 8.20 4.76
CA PHE A 96 5.50 7.97 5.36
C PHE A 96 5.65 7.07 6.59
N ASN A 97 5.59 7.69 7.77
CA ASN A 97 5.60 6.96 9.04
C ASN A 97 4.35 6.07 9.13
N HIS A 98 4.57 4.77 9.19
CA HIS A 98 3.54 3.74 9.20
C HIS A 98 3.91 2.66 10.22
N ASP A 99 2.93 1.88 10.64
CA ASP A 99 3.14 0.80 11.62
C ASP A 99 3.47 -0.53 10.93
N VAL A 100 2.53 -1.03 10.13
CA VAL A 100 2.63 -2.33 9.47
C VAL A 100 2.54 -2.18 7.96
N VAL A 101 3.37 -2.95 7.23
CA VAL A 101 3.21 -3.17 5.80
C VAL A 101 2.86 -4.63 5.53
N TYR A 102 1.59 -4.86 5.22
CA TYR A 102 1.06 -6.16 4.84
C TYR A 102 1.51 -6.53 3.43
N ASP A 103 1.92 -7.79 3.26
CA ASP A 103 2.20 -8.37 1.96
C ASP A 103 0.90 -8.75 1.25
N TYR A 104 0.70 -8.22 0.05
CA TYR A 104 -0.52 -8.44 -0.69
C TYR A 104 -0.83 -9.92 -0.96
N TYR A 105 0.16 -10.74 -1.32
CA TYR A 105 -0.13 -12.13 -1.69
C TYR A 105 -0.29 -13.02 -0.47
N LEU A 106 0.58 -12.85 0.52
CA LEU A 106 0.58 -13.71 1.70
C LEU A 106 -0.47 -13.29 2.72
N ASP A 107 -0.48 -12.01 3.11
CA ASP A 107 -1.35 -11.55 4.19
C ASP A 107 -2.80 -11.38 3.71
N ILE A 108 -2.99 -10.93 2.46
CA ILE A 108 -4.33 -10.65 1.90
C ILE A 108 -4.86 -11.81 1.05
N ILE A 109 -4.16 -12.22 -0.01
CA ILE A 109 -4.68 -13.25 -0.95
C ILE A 109 -4.72 -14.64 -0.31
N ASN A 110 -3.69 -15.01 0.46
CA ASN A 110 -3.67 -16.29 1.18
C ASN A 110 -4.39 -16.23 2.54
N GLU A 111 -4.98 -15.07 2.89
CA GLU A 111 -5.75 -14.86 4.11
C GLU A 111 -4.97 -15.18 5.41
N GLU A 112 -3.63 -14.99 5.41
CA GLU A 112 -2.81 -15.18 6.61
C GLU A 112 -3.15 -14.14 7.71
N GLU A 113 -3.53 -12.91 7.31
CA GLU A 113 -3.94 -11.84 8.23
C GLU A 113 -5.44 -11.53 8.10
N LYS A 114 -6.25 -12.29 8.84
CA LYS A 114 -7.72 -12.24 8.75
C LYS A 114 -8.31 -10.84 8.97
N VAL A 115 -7.77 -10.08 9.93
CA VAL A 115 -8.25 -8.73 10.23
C VAL A 115 -8.03 -7.82 9.02
N ALA A 116 -6.83 -7.83 8.43
CA ALA A 116 -6.53 -7.06 7.23
C ALA A 116 -7.44 -7.46 6.05
N VAL A 117 -7.77 -8.75 5.90
CA VAL A 117 -8.72 -9.21 4.88
C VAL A 117 -10.13 -8.67 5.12
N GLU A 118 -10.62 -8.65 6.36
CA GLU A 118 -11.94 -8.13 6.71
C GLU A 118 -12.05 -6.62 6.42
N GLU A 119 -10.98 -5.86 6.69
CA GLU A 119 -10.84 -4.45 6.36
C GLU A 119 -10.91 -4.20 4.84
N VAL A 120 -10.20 -5.02 4.06
CA VAL A 120 -10.22 -4.99 2.58
C VAL A 120 -11.63 -5.27 2.06
N ILE A 121 -12.28 -6.34 2.54
CA ILE A 121 -13.66 -6.70 2.17
C ILE A 121 -14.65 -5.60 2.58
N GLY A 122 -14.40 -4.95 3.72
CA GLY A 122 -15.18 -3.84 4.24
C GLY A 122 -15.03 -2.52 3.48
N GLY A 123 -14.20 -2.46 2.44
CA GLY A 123 -13.99 -1.25 1.64
C GLY A 123 -13.20 -0.15 2.37
N ARG A 124 -12.46 -0.50 3.43
CA ARG A 124 -11.68 0.44 4.27
C ARG A 124 -10.23 0.58 3.80
N VAL A 125 -10.00 0.40 2.50
CA VAL A 125 -8.68 0.51 1.88
C VAL A 125 -8.73 1.46 0.69
N ARG A 126 -7.72 2.31 0.53
CA ARG A 126 -7.60 3.26 -0.58
C ARG A 126 -6.30 3.06 -1.34
N THR A 127 -6.36 3.28 -2.65
CA THR A 127 -5.20 3.14 -3.55
C THR A 127 -4.30 4.35 -3.49
N ILE A 128 -3.02 4.12 -3.21
CA ILE A 128 -1.95 5.12 -3.41
C ILE A 128 -1.39 4.97 -4.83
N TYR A 129 -1.10 3.73 -5.24
CA TYR A 129 -0.57 3.38 -6.54
C TYR A 129 -0.97 1.95 -6.92
N ASP A 130 -1.32 1.72 -8.19
CA ASP A 130 -1.52 0.38 -8.73
C ASP A 130 -1.05 0.33 -10.19
N LYS A 131 -0.05 -0.52 -10.47
CA LYS A 131 0.54 -0.67 -11.80
C LYS A 131 -0.49 -1.06 -12.87
N GLU A 132 -1.55 -1.78 -12.48
CA GLU A 132 -2.59 -2.21 -13.42
C GLU A 132 -3.56 -1.06 -13.80
N ARG A 133 -3.57 0.03 -13.02
CA ARG A 133 -4.42 1.20 -13.25
C ARG A 133 -3.66 2.41 -13.78
N ASP A 134 -2.44 2.60 -13.27
CA ASP A 134 -1.60 3.76 -13.57
C ASP A 134 -0.58 3.48 -14.71
N GLY A 135 -0.69 2.32 -15.37
CA GLY A 135 0.20 1.82 -16.42
C GLY A 135 -0.21 2.16 -17.84
#